data_AF-U2ZP34-F1
#
_entry.id   AF-U2ZP34-F1
#
_cell.length_a   1.000
_cell.length_b   1.000
_cell.length_c   1.000
_cell.angle_alpha   90.00
_cell.angle_beta   90.00
_cell.angle_gamma   90.00
#
_symmetry.space_group_name_H-M   'P 1'
#
loop_
_entity.id
_entity.type
_entity.pdbx_description
1 polymer ?
#
loop_
_entity_poly.entity_id
_entity_poly.type
_entity_poly.pdbx_seq_one_letter_code
_entity_poly.pdbx_strand_id
1 'polypeptide(L)'
;MRYKTNCQFNNLDFHDSPVSKIDIEKGCIRLYLEFANILLEHVDNPHSVAKCIDNCVLTFHGVTKSIASVYNDETKIFEEHQYPKAPIDEEILEAISSVNEEGIVSYSLKGFHSTGWTEWHITSSGFELAWSSYSQDAWFVDWPPKIS
;
A
#
# COMPACT_ATOMS: atom_id res chain seq x y z
N MET A 1 5.23 -6.97 15.53
CA MET A 1 5.81 -5.75 14.92
C MET A 1 6.35 -4.85 16.00
N ARG A 2 7.48 -4.18 15.74
CA ARG A 2 8.19 -3.33 16.72
C ARG A 2 7.82 -1.86 16.57
N TYR A 3 7.51 -1.43 15.35
CA TYR A 3 7.20 -0.05 15.00
C TYR A 3 5.85 0.01 14.30
N LYS A 4 5.24 1.21 14.29
CA LYS A 4 3.97 1.45 13.59
C LYS A 4 3.74 2.94 13.31
N THR A 5 2.98 3.22 12.26
CA THR A 5 2.38 4.53 11.94
C THR A 5 0.91 4.34 11.57
N ASN A 6 0.12 5.38 11.78
CA ASN A 6 -1.26 5.50 11.32
C ASN A 6 -1.52 6.86 10.64
N CYS A 7 -0.46 7.55 10.22
CA CYS A 7 -0.52 8.89 9.67
C CYS A 7 0.36 9.03 8.43
N GLN A 8 0.17 10.12 7.67
CA GLN A 8 0.98 10.45 6.49
C GLN A 8 1.13 9.29 5.49
N PHE A 9 0.02 8.63 5.13
CA PHE A 9 0.03 7.50 4.18
C PHE A 9 0.77 7.81 2.88
N ASN A 10 0.64 9.03 2.36
CA ASN A 10 1.31 9.46 1.12
C ASN A 10 2.83 9.68 1.29
N ASN A 11 3.36 9.63 2.52
CA ASN A 11 4.80 9.59 2.81
C ASN A 11 5.28 8.15 3.11
N LEU A 12 4.46 7.16 2.79
CA LEU A 12 4.82 5.76 2.69
C LEU A 12 4.85 5.43 1.21
N ASP A 13 5.88 4.69 0.80
CA ASP A 13 6.01 4.22 -0.56
C ASP A 13 5.90 2.69 -0.56
N PHE A 14 4.97 2.20 -1.37
CA PHE A 14 4.67 0.77 -1.48
C PHE A 14 5.10 0.22 -2.85
N HIS A 15 5.80 1.01 -3.67
CA HIS A 15 6.31 0.56 -4.96
C HIS A 15 7.17 -0.70 -4.79
N ASP A 16 6.95 -1.69 -5.66
CA ASP A 16 7.57 -3.02 -5.66
C ASP A 16 7.38 -3.81 -4.36
N SER A 17 6.43 -3.43 -3.48
CA SER A 17 6.21 -4.11 -2.20
C SER A 17 5.44 -5.42 -2.39
N PRO A 18 6.06 -6.61 -2.22
CA PRO A 18 5.41 -7.89 -2.51
C PRO A 18 4.34 -8.22 -1.46
N VAL A 19 3.15 -8.63 -1.92
CA VAL A 19 1.98 -8.91 -1.07
C VAL A 19 1.85 -10.40 -0.75
N SER A 20 2.63 -10.88 0.22
CA SER A 20 2.65 -12.30 0.62
C SER A 20 1.29 -12.88 1.05
N LYS A 21 0.39 -12.06 1.62
CA LYS A 21 -0.91 -12.51 2.13
C LYS A 21 -1.92 -11.37 2.21
N ILE A 22 -3.19 -11.69 1.97
CA ILE A 22 -4.34 -10.81 2.22
C ILE A 22 -5.31 -11.52 3.16
N ASP A 23 -5.64 -10.88 4.29
CA ASP A 23 -6.71 -11.30 5.20
C ASP A 23 -7.86 -10.29 5.14
N ILE A 24 -9.06 -10.75 4.80
CA ILE A 24 -10.27 -9.94 4.78
C ILE A 24 -11.24 -10.46 5.84
N GLU A 25 -11.56 -9.62 6.80
CA GLU A 25 -12.52 -9.87 7.87
C GLU A 25 -13.57 -8.75 7.88
N LYS A 26 -14.65 -8.94 8.64
CA LYS A 26 -15.71 -7.92 8.72
C LYS A 26 -15.15 -6.59 9.22
N GLY A 27 -15.14 -5.59 8.35
CA GLY A 27 -14.67 -4.23 8.65
C GLY A 27 -13.15 -4.10 8.75
N CYS A 28 -12.37 -5.10 8.32
CA CYS A 28 -10.92 -5.06 8.40
C CYS A 28 -10.28 -5.75 7.18
N ILE A 29 -9.28 -5.10 6.58
CA ILE A 29 -8.46 -5.68 5.52
C ILE A 29 -7.00 -5.60 5.97
N ARG A 30 -6.25 -6.69 5.87
CA ARG A 30 -4.81 -6.74 6.19
C ARG A 30 -4.02 -7.26 5.01
N LEU A 31 -2.99 -6.52 4.61
CA LEU A 31 -1.99 -6.93 3.63
C LEU A 31 -0.68 -7.18 4.37
N TYR A 32 -0.09 -8.34 4.15
CA TYR A 32 1.23 -8.68 4.68
C TYR A 32 2.24 -8.47 3.56
N LEU A 33 3.15 -7.53 3.78
CA LEU A 33 4.13 -7.10 2.79
C LEU A 33 5.53 -7.54 3.24
N GLU A 34 6.35 -8.00 2.32
CA GLU A 34 7.74 -8.34 2.65
C GLU A 34 8.54 -7.10 3.05
N PHE A 35 8.33 -5.99 2.33
CA PHE A 35 8.85 -4.69 2.68
C PHE A 35 7.91 -3.56 2.24
N ALA A 36 8.23 -2.34 2.64
CA ALA A 36 7.77 -1.07 2.09
C ALA A 36 8.89 -0.03 2.30
N ASN A 37 8.70 1.20 1.83
CA ASN A 37 9.60 2.31 2.08
C ASN A 37 8.90 3.38 2.93
N ILE A 38 9.64 3.96 3.87
CA ILE A 38 9.23 5.14 4.63
C ILE A 38 10.05 6.34 4.16
N LEU A 39 9.38 7.37 3.68
CA LEU A 39 10.04 8.54 3.08
C LEU A 39 10.74 9.40 4.15
N LEU A 40 11.65 10.26 3.71
CA LEU A 40 12.38 11.18 4.59
C LEU A 40 11.42 12.10 5.37
N GLU A 41 10.36 12.56 4.71
CA GLU A 41 9.39 13.51 5.25
C GLU A 41 8.39 12.88 6.23
N HIS A 42 8.41 11.55 6.38
CA HIS A 42 7.52 10.86 7.30
C HIS A 42 7.96 11.06 8.77
N VAL A 43 7.04 11.46 9.65
CA VAL A 43 7.35 11.81 11.06
C VAL A 43 7.95 10.65 11.86
N ASP A 44 7.55 9.42 11.56
CA ASP A 44 8.09 8.21 12.17
C ASP A 44 9.36 7.67 11.48
N ASN A 45 9.97 8.40 10.54
CA ASN A 45 11.29 8.06 10.02
C ASN A 45 12.38 8.79 10.83
N PRO A 46 13.15 8.10 11.69
CA PRO A 46 14.21 8.73 12.48
C PRO A 46 15.50 8.96 11.70
N HIS A 47 15.56 8.56 10.43
CA HIS A 47 16.75 8.62 9.59
C HIS A 47 16.75 9.87 8.70
N SER A 48 17.94 10.28 8.26
CA SER A 48 18.12 11.46 7.40
C SER A 48 17.84 11.21 5.91
N VAL A 49 17.36 10.01 5.55
CA VAL A 49 17.00 9.60 4.19
C VAL A 49 15.80 8.66 4.24
N ALA A 50 15.17 8.40 3.08
CA ALA A 50 14.15 7.36 2.98
C ALA A 50 14.75 5.97 3.27
N LYS A 51 13.99 5.12 3.96
CA LYS A 51 14.46 3.80 4.41
C LYS A 51 13.51 2.70 3.97
N CYS A 52 14.05 1.53 3.66
CA CYS A 52 13.28 0.32 3.57
C CYS A 52 12.88 -0.17 4.97
N ILE A 53 11.65 -0.66 5.11
CA ILE A 53 11.06 -1.25 6.31
C ILE A 53 10.57 -2.66 6.01
N ASP A 54 11.00 -3.64 6.80
CA ASP A 54 10.76 -5.05 6.50
C ASP A 54 9.66 -5.69 7.37
N ASN A 55 9.09 -6.78 6.85
CA ASN A 55 8.03 -7.57 7.47
C ASN A 55 6.89 -6.65 7.90
N CYS A 56 6.19 -6.12 6.92
CA CYS A 56 5.19 -5.10 7.07
C CYS A 56 3.78 -5.71 7.13
N VAL A 57 2.89 -5.09 7.89
CA VAL A 57 1.45 -5.38 7.87
C VAL A 57 0.71 -4.05 7.72
N LEU A 58 0.10 -3.86 6.55
CA LEU A 58 -0.79 -2.74 6.27
C LEU A 58 -2.22 -3.16 6.60
N THR A 59 -2.81 -2.52 7.61
CA THR A 59 -4.18 -2.78 8.05
C THR A 59 -5.07 -1.60 7.75
N PHE A 60 -6.22 -1.84 7.13
CA PHE A 60 -7.31 -0.88 7.01
C PHE A 60 -8.40 -1.22 8.02
N HIS A 61 -8.75 -0.27 8.89
CA HIS A 61 -9.71 -0.44 9.97
C HIS A 61 -11.05 0.23 9.65
N GLY A 62 -12.15 -0.39 10.09
CA GLY A 62 -13.49 0.16 9.87
C GLY A 62 -13.81 0.28 8.39
N VAL A 63 -13.44 -0.72 7.59
CA VAL A 63 -13.69 -0.75 6.15
C VAL A 63 -15.20 -0.78 5.91
N THR A 64 -15.71 0.24 5.20
CA THR A 64 -17.12 0.36 4.83
C THR A 64 -17.37 0.02 3.36
N LYS A 65 -16.34 0.15 2.52
CA LYS A 65 -16.38 -0.19 1.09
C LYS A 65 -15.04 -0.75 0.65
N SER A 66 -15.07 -1.77 -0.20
CA SER A 66 -13.88 -2.39 -0.79
C SER A 66 -14.26 -2.93 -2.16
N ILE A 67 -13.73 -2.33 -3.21
CA ILE A 67 -14.00 -2.70 -4.60
C ILE A 67 -12.67 -2.99 -5.29
N ALA A 68 -12.51 -4.21 -5.79
CA ALA A 68 -11.46 -4.53 -6.74
C ALA A 68 -12.01 -4.36 -8.15
N SER A 69 -11.21 -3.82 -9.07
CA SER A 69 -11.61 -3.58 -10.45
C SER A 69 -10.52 -3.96 -11.44
N VAL A 70 -10.93 -4.39 -12.64
CA VAL A 70 -10.06 -4.68 -13.78
C VAL A 70 -10.32 -3.67 -14.90
N TYR A 71 -9.27 -3.16 -15.53
CA TYR A 71 -9.41 -2.32 -16.71
C TYR A 71 -9.74 -3.19 -17.93
N ASN A 72 -10.87 -2.93 -18.57
CA ASN A 72 -11.25 -3.56 -19.83
C ASN A 72 -10.73 -2.73 -21.01
N ASP A 73 -9.78 -3.29 -21.76
CA ASP A 73 -9.15 -2.61 -22.89
C ASP A 73 -10.07 -2.34 -24.07
N GLU A 74 -11.12 -3.14 -24.26
CA GLU A 74 -12.07 -2.97 -25.38
C GLU A 74 -13.06 -1.85 -25.09
N THR A 75 -13.60 -1.82 -23.88
CA THR A 75 -14.63 -0.86 -23.46
C THR A 75 -14.04 0.40 -22.84
N LYS A 76 -12.75 0.38 -22.50
CA LYS A 76 -12.00 1.48 -21.84
C LYS A 76 -12.61 1.90 -20.50
N ILE A 77 -13.26 0.96 -19.80
CA ILE A 77 -13.86 1.17 -18.47
C ILE A 77 -13.28 0.19 -17.44
N PHE A 78 -13.39 0.55 -16.16
CA PHE A 78 -13.11 -0.37 -15.05
C PHE A 78 -14.35 -1.18 -14.72
N GLU A 79 -14.20 -2.50 -14.68
CA GLU A 79 -15.24 -3.44 -14.31
C GLU A 79 -14.95 -4.01 -12.92
N GLU A 80 -15.97 -4.10 -12.07
CA GLU A 80 -15.84 -4.64 -10.72
C GLU A 80 -15.53 -6.15 -10.77
N HIS A 81 -14.51 -6.57 -10.02
CA HIS A 81 -14.07 -7.95 -9.93
C HIS A 81 -14.47 -8.57 -8.58
N GLN A 82 -14.93 -9.82 -8.60
CA GLN A 82 -15.25 -10.53 -7.36
C GLN A 82 -13.97 -10.86 -6.58
N TYR A 83 -13.82 -10.18 -5.44
CA TYR A 83 -12.91 -10.38 -4.30
C TYR A 83 -11.48 -10.85 -4.61
N PRO A 84 -10.44 -10.12 -4.16
CA PRO A 84 -9.08 -10.65 -4.19
C PRO A 84 -9.00 -11.94 -3.36
N LYS A 85 -8.64 -13.06 -4.00
CA LYS A 85 -8.35 -14.34 -3.34
C LYS A 85 -6.86 -14.65 -3.50
N ALA A 86 -6.26 -15.20 -2.45
CA ALA A 86 -4.85 -15.62 -2.38
C ALA A 86 -4.50 -16.71 -3.42
N PRO A 87 -3.21 -16.91 -3.79
CA PRO A 87 -2.00 -16.23 -3.29
C PRO A 87 -1.49 -15.18 -4.28
N ILE A 88 -0.81 -14.14 -3.80
CA ILE A 88 -0.36 -13.06 -4.69
C ILE A 88 1.16 -12.91 -4.61
N ASP A 89 1.86 -13.37 -5.65
CA ASP A 89 3.26 -13.03 -5.93
C ASP A 89 3.28 -11.74 -6.77
N GLU A 90 2.60 -10.72 -6.27
CA GLU A 90 2.50 -9.40 -6.93
C GLU A 90 2.92 -8.33 -5.96
N GLU A 91 3.36 -7.25 -6.57
CA GLU A 91 3.78 -6.04 -5.90
C GLU A 91 2.72 -4.95 -6.01
N ILE A 92 2.69 -4.08 -5.00
CA ILE A 92 1.98 -2.82 -5.14
C ILE A 92 2.84 -1.92 -6.04
N LEU A 93 2.26 -1.42 -7.13
CA LEU A 93 2.93 -0.47 -8.03
C LEU A 93 2.60 0.98 -7.67
N GLU A 94 1.39 1.21 -7.16
CA GLU A 94 0.97 2.54 -6.73
C GLU A 94 0.02 2.41 -5.55
N ALA A 95 0.23 3.24 -4.53
CA ALA A 95 -0.67 3.35 -3.40
C ALA A 95 -0.87 4.83 -3.07
N ILE A 96 -2.12 5.30 -3.16
CA ILE A 96 -2.47 6.68 -2.84
C ILE A 96 -3.65 6.72 -1.90
N SER A 97 -3.68 7.74 -1.04
CA SER A 97 -4.84 8.07 -0.23
C SER A 97 -5.42 9.41 -0.63
N SER A 98 -6.75 9.51 -0.57
CA SER A 98 -7.49 10.75 -0.74
C SER A 98 -8.53 10.89 0.36
N VAL A 99 -8.86 12.13 0.67
CA VAL A 99 -9.92 12.48 1.62
C VAL A 99 -10.93 13.32 0.88
N ASN A 100 -12.20 12.91 0.89
CA ASN A 100 -13.26 13.69 0.26
C ASN A 100 -13.67 14.89 1.15
N GLU A 101 -14.57 15.74 0.63
CA GLU A 101 -15.08 16.92 1.35
C GLU A 101 -15.77 16.59 2.69
N GLU A 102 -16.24 15.36 2.85
CA GLU A 102 -16.90 14.85 4.06
C GLU A 102 -15.92 14.23 5.07
N GLY A 103 -14.61 14.25 4.78
CA GLY A 103 -13.58 13.67 5.64
C GLY A 103 -13.43 12.15 5.54
N ILE A 104 -14.08 11.52 4.57
CA ILE A 104 -13.98 10.07 4.33
C ILE A 104 -12.67 9.77 3.61
N VAL A 105 -11.89 8.84 4.17
CA VAL A 105 -10.60 8.42 3.61
C VAL A 105 -10.80 7.24 2.66
N SER A 106 -10.28 7.40 1.44
CA SER A 106 -10.23 6.34 0.43
C SER A 106 -8.78 6.06 0.05
N TYR A 107 -8.49 4.78 -0.16
CA TYR A 107 -7.18 4.27 -0.55
C TYR A 107 -7.32 3.57 -1.89
N SER A 108 -6.41 3.85 -2.81
CA SER A 108 -6.31 3.20 -4.11
C SER A 108 -4.98 2.48 -4.18
N LEU A 109 -5.01 1.15 -4.35
CA LEU A 109 -3.83 0.31 -4.55
C LEU A 109 -3.85 -0.27 -5.96
N LYS A 110 -2.72 -0.23 -6.68
CA LYS A 110 -2.58 -0.78 -8.04
C LYS A 110 -1.45 -1.79 -8.12
N GLY A 111 -1.49 -2.67 -9.13
CA GLY A 111 -0.40 -3.61 -9.43
C GLY A 111 -0.78 -5.09 -9.40
N PHE A 112 -2.03 -5.43 -9.07
CA PHE A 112 -2.46 -6.81 -8.79
C PHE A 112 -2.75 -7.68 -10.03
N HIS A 113 -2.06 -7.44 -11.15
CA HIS A 113 -2.44 -7.90 -12.49
C HIS A 113 -2.63 -9.43 -12.61
N SER A 114 -1.80 -10.24 -11.97
CA SER A 114 -1.95 -11.71 -12.05
C SER A 114 -3.19 -12.27 -11.35
N THR A 115 -3.87 -11.46 -10.54
CA THR A 115 -5.05 -11.90 -9.77
C THR A 115 -6.38 -11.62 -10.46
N GLY A 116 -6.34 -11.14 -11.70
CA GLY A 116 -7.52 -10.84 -12.51
C GLY A 116 -8.12 -9.47 -12.26
N TRP A 117 -7.47 -8.61 -11.45
CA TRP A 117 -7.86 -7.22 -11.23
C TRP A 117 -6.63 -6.32 -11.14
N THR A 118 -6.80 -5.03 -11.36
CA THR A 118 -5.69 -4.07 -11.50
C THR A 118 -5.69 -2.99 -10.42
N GLU A 119 -6.85 -2.64 -9.89
CA GLU A 119 -7.02 -1.58 -8.89
C GLU A 119 -7.91 -1.98 -7.71
N TRP A 120 -7.51 -1.61 -6.49
CA TRP A 120 -8.26 -1.83 -5.24
C TRP A 120 -8.62 -0.49 -4.64
N HIS A 121 -9.92 -0.23 -4.55
CA HIS A 121 -10.44 0.95 -3.88
C HIS A 121 -11.02 0.56 -2.52
N ILE A 122 -10.44 1.08 -1.45
CA ILE A 122 -10.82 0.79 -0.06
C ILE A 122 -11.25 2.08 0.61
N THR A 123 -12.47 2.12 1.15
CA THR A 123 -12.92 3.19 2.04
C THR A 123 -12.91 2.68 3.47
N SER A 124 -12.20 3.37 4.35
CA SER A 124 -12.03 2.95 5.74
C SER A 124 -11.94 4.13 6.71
N SER A 125 -12.05 3.84 8.01
CA SER A 125 -11.88 4.85 9.06
C SER A 125 -10.41 5.26 9.27
N GLY A 126 -9.47 4.49 8.73
CA GLY A 126 -8.04 4.75 8.84
C GLY A 126 -7.21 3.51 8.55
N PHE A 127 -5.90 3.72 8.54
CA PHE A 127 -4.93 2.66 8.32
C PHE A 127 -3.95 2.57 9.50
N GLU A 128 -3.28 1.44 9.62
CA GLU A 128 -2.07 1.26 10.41
C GLU A 128 -1.07 0.48 9.56
N LEU A 129 0.16 0.98 9.43
CA LEU A 129 1.28 0.21 8.91
C LEU A 129 2.18 -0.15 10.08
N ALA A 130 2.44 -1.44 10.29
CA ALA A 130 3.34 -1.92 11.33
C ALA A 130 4.48 -2.75 10.72
N TRP A 131 5.71 -2.57 11.21
CA TRP A 131 6.90 -3.24 10.68
C TRP A 131 7.84 -3.71 11.78
N SER A 132 8.81 -4.55 11.40
CA SER A 132 9.74 -5.18 12.36
C SER A 132 11.07 -4.45 12.49
N SER A 133 11.63 -3.98 11.37
CA SER A 133 12.96 -3.37 11.28
C SER A 133 13.04 -2.33 10.18
N TYR A 134 13.96 -1.39 10.33
CA TYR A 134 14.49 -0.62 9.21
C TYR A 134 15.70 -1.38 8.66
N SER A 135 15.86 -1.42 7.35
CA SER A 135 16.98 -2.08 6.69
C SER A 135 17.88 -1.08 5.96
N GLN A 136 17.99 -1.20 4.65
CA GLN A 136 18.82 -0.36 3.79
C GLN A 136 18.14 0.97 3.44
N ASP A 137 18.91 1.88 2.86
CA ASP A 137 18.33 3.09 2.27
C ASP A 137 17.39 2.68 1.13
N ALA A 138 16.30 3.40 0.96
CA ALA A 138 15.37 3.10 -0.13
C ALA A 138 16.11 3.20 -1.48
N TRP A 139 15.73 2.37 -2.44
CA TRP A 139 16.48 2.18 -3.70
C TRP A 139 16.68 3.48 -4.50
N PHE A 140 15.84 4.49 -4.27
CA PHE A 140 15.86 5.79 -4.94
C PHE A 140 16.65 6.89 -4.23
N VAL A 141 17.21 6.66 -3.03
CA VAL A 141 17.91 7.69 -2.24
C VAL A 141 19.11 8.29 -2.98
N ASP A 142 19.74 7.53 -3.88
CA ASP A 142 20.87 7.97 -4.70
C ASP A 142 20.55 8.01 -6.21
N TRP A 143 19.28 8.19 -6.60
CA TRP A 143 18.86 8.20 -8.00
C TRP A 143 18.45 9.61 -8.53
N PRO A 144 18.96 10.04 -9.71
CA PRO A 144 20.07 9.43 -10.45
C PRO A 144 21.39 9.60 -9.68
N PRO A 145 22.38 8.71 -9.91
CA PRO A 145 23.66 8.78 -9.22
C PRO A 145 24.27 10.18 -9.41
N LYS A 146 24.77 10.75 -8.31
CA LYS A 146 25.48 12.03 -8.36
C LYS A 146 26.60 11.90 -9.40
N ILE A 147 26.55 12.75 -10.44
CA ILE A 147 27.64 12.87 -11.40
C ILE A 147 28.84 13.40 -10.62
N SER A 148 29.79 12.52 -10.32
CA SER A 148 31.09 12.86 -9.71
C SER A 148 31.95 13.67 -10.66
#